data_AF-A0A7R9PG48-F1
#
_entry.id   AF-A0A7R9PG48-F1
#
_cell.length_a   1.000
_cell.length_b   1.000
_cell.length_c   1.000
_cell.angle_alpha   90.00
_cell.angle_beta   90.00
_cell.angle_gamma   90.00
#
_symmetry.space_group_name_H-M   'P 1'
#
loop_
_entity.id
_entity.type
_entity.pdbx_description
1 polymer ?
#
loop_
_entity_poly.entity_id
_entity_poly.type
_entity_poly.pdbx_seq_one_letter_code
_entity_poly.pdbx_strand_id
1 'polypeptide(L)'
;QSFRTWFDKLKRKALVLLIWALPEQFYRAIPEVKFYLVEAFGNPTRNDYGTGHELAFFMFLCCLFKIGALTPLDQEAVLTNVFNRSEFGLRVMEFSEDIVVIATRYLELVRTLQLTYRMEPASSHGVWSLVDYQFIPFIWGSSQLI
;
A
#
# COMPACT_ATOMS: atom_id res chain seq x y z
N GLN A 1 -6.64 -11.65 -18.71
CA GLN A 1 -6.27 -12.99 -18.19
C GLN A 1 -4.93 -12.99 -17.47
N SER A 2 -3.94 -12.20 -17.90
CA SER A 2 -2.63 -12.07 -17.25
C SER A 2 -2.66 -11.51 -15.82
N PHE A 3 -3.55 -10.55 -15.51
CA PHE A 3 -3.72 -10.04 -14.14
C PHE A 3 -4.20 -11.10 -13.15
N ARG A 4 -5.17 -11.95 -13.55
CA ARG A 4 -5.64 -13.07 -12.71
C ARG A 4 -4.49 -14.00 -12.32
N THR A 5 -3.62 -14.33 -13.27
CA THR A 5 -2.43 -15.14 -13.01
C THR A 5 -1.47 -14.46 -12.02
N TRP A 6 -1.27 -13.14 -12.14
CA TRP A 6 -0.47 -12.38 -11.18
C TRP A 6 -1.11 -12.37 -9.79
N PHE A 7 -2.42 -12.14 -9.72
CA PHE A 7 -3.18 -12.12 -8.47
C PHE A 7 -3.21 -13.48 -7.77
N ASP A 8 -3.33 -14.57 -8.52
CA ASP A 8 -3.24 -15.93 -7.98
C ASP A 8 -1.83 -16.25 -7.46
N LYS A 9 -0.78 -15.67 -8.06
CA LYS A 9 0.59 -15.78 -7.52
C LYS A 9 0.71 -15.00 -6.21
N LEU A 10 0.15 -13.80 -6.13
CA LEU A 10 0.10 -13.00 -4.90
C LEU A 10 -0.61 -13.80 -3.79
N LYS A 11 -1.83 -14.30 -4.04
CA LYS A 11 -2.61 -15.09 -3.06
C LYS A 11 -1.85 -16.29 -2.50
N ARG A 12 -1.13 -17.02 -3.37
CA ARG A 12 -0.33 -18.19 -2.97
C ARG A 12 0.91 -17.80 -2.16
N LYS A 13 1.58 -16.71 -2.52
CA LYS A 13 2.83 -16.28 -1.86
C LYS A 13 2.62 -15.40 -0.63
N ALA A 14 1.47 -14.75 -0.48
CA ALA A 14 1.21 -13.77 0.58
C ALA A 14 1.46 -14.33 1.99
N LEU A 15 1.06 -15.58 2.25
CA LEU A 15 1.31 -16.22 3.55
C LEU A 15 2.81 -16.40 3.81
N VAL A 16 3.57 -16.89 2.82
CA VAL A 16 5.01 -17.10 2.96
C VAL A 16 5.74 -15.77 3.14
N LEU A 17 5.33 -14.73 2.41
CA LEU A 17 5.89 -13.38 2.55
C LEU A 17 5.65 -12.82 3.95
N LEU A 18 4.45 -13.00 4.51
CA LEU A 18 4.12 -12.52 5.86
C LEU A 18 4.86 -13.28 6.96
N ILE A 19 5.02 -14.60 6.82
CA ILE A 19 5.82 -15.41 7.74
C ILE A 19 7.29 -14.98 7.72
N TRP A 20 7.81 -14.62 6.54
CA TRP A 20 9.17 -14.08 6.39
C TRP A 20 9.33 -12.66 6.94
N ALA A 21 8.30 -11.82 6.81
CA ALA A 21 8.37 -10.41 7.19
C ALA A 21 8.05 -10.16 8.68
N LEU A 22 7.30 -11.04 9.34
CA LEU A 22 6.85 -10.86 10.71
C LEU A 22 7.51 -11.86 11.67
N PRO A 23 7.89 -11.43 12.90
CA PRO A 23 8.26 -12.33 13.97
C PRO A 23 7.17 -13.34 14.34
N GLU A 24 7.56 -14.52 14.85
CA GLU A 24 6.65 -15.62 15.19
C GLU A 24 5.54 -15.22 16.18
N GLN A 25 5.82 -14.27 17.07
CA GLN A 25 4.85 -13.73 18.03
C GLN A 25 3.59 -13.13 17.38
N PHE A 26 3.67 -12.74 16.11
CA PHE A 26 2.56 -12.14 15.36
C PHE A 26 1.86 -13.13 14.42
N TYR A 27 2.25 -14.40 14.41
CA TYR A 27 1.67 -15.39 13.48
C TYR A 27 0.17 -15.59 13.66
N ARG A 28 -0.35 -15.35 14.87
CA ARG A 28 -1.78 -15.37 15.15
C ARG A 28 -2.58 -14.33 14.35
N ALA A 29 -1.97 -13.17 14.03
CA ALA A 29 -2.61 -12.09 13.28
C ALA A 29 -2.48 -12.24 11.76
N ILE A 30 -1.65 -13.15 11.26
CA ILE A 30 -1.40 -13.35 9.83
C ILE A 30 -2.68 -13.56 9.00
N PRO A 31 -3.69 -14.34 9.43
CA PRO A 31 -4.89 -14.53 8.62
C PRO A 31 -5.62 -13.22 8.30
N GLU A 32 -5.70 -12.30 9.26
CA GLU A 32 -6.34 -10.99 9.13
C GLU A 32 -5.48 -10.04 8.29
N VAL A 33 -4.19 -9.94 8.61
CA VAL A 33 -3.21 -9.11 7.87
C VAL A 33 -3.15 -9.53 6.40
N LYS A 34 -3.14 -10.84 6.12
CA LYS A 34 -3.12 -11.39 4.77
C LYS A 34 -4.36 -11.01 3.97
N PHE A 35 -5.53 -10.99 4.60
CA PHE A 35 -6.77 -10.65 3.92
C PHE A 35 -6.69 -9.23 3.35
N TYR A 36 -6.31 -8.25 4.18
CA TYR A 36 -6.15 -6.86 3.75
C TYR A 36 -5.04 -6.69 2.70
N LEU A 37 -3.92 -7.38 2.84
CA LEU A 37 -2.83 -7.34 1.86
C LEU A 37 -3.25 -7.85 0.48
N VAL A 38 -4.02 -8.94 0.43
CA VAL A 38 -4.45 -9.53 -0.85
C VAL A 38 -5.48 -8.66 -1.56
N GLU A 39 -6.41 -8.08 -0.80
CA GLU A 39 -7.46 -7.20 -1.34
C GLU A 39 -6.92 -5.82 -1.74
N ALA A 40 -5.69 -5.45 -1.35
CA ALA A 40 -5.09 -4.17 -1.67
C ALA A 40 -4.84 -3.93 -3.18
N PHE A 41 -4.77 -4.95 -4.03
CA PHE A 41 -4.23 -4.81 -5.39
C PHE A 41 -5.26 -4.84 -6.53
N GLY A 42 -6.56 -4.79 -6.21
CA GLY A 42 -7.62 -4.81 -7.22
C GLY A 42 -8.41 -6.12 -7.28
N ASN A 43 -9.45 -6.14 -8.12
CA ASN A 43 -10.31 -7.31 -8.29
C ASN A 43 -9.93 -8.12 -9.54
N PRO A 44 -9.55 -9.41 -9.42
CA PRO A 44 -9.14 -10.22 -10.58
C PRO A 44 -10.30 -10.54 -11.54
N THR A 45 -11.55 -10.54 -11.06
CA THR A 45 -12.72 -10.87 -11.87
C THR A 45 -13.11 -9.68 -12.76
N ARG A 46 -13.20 -8.49 -12.16
CA ARG A 46 -13.54 -7.23 -12.81
C ARG A 46 -12.35 -6.54 -13.48
N ASN A 47 -11.12 -6.94 -13.16
CA ASN A 47 -9.87 -6.35 -13.65
C ASN A 47 -9.81 -4.84 -13.39
N ASP A 48 -10.23 -4.44 -12.20
CA ASP A 48 -10.31 -3.05 -11.79
C ASP A 48 -9.56 -2.79 -10.48
N TYR A 49 -9.23 -1.53 -10.27
CA TYR A 49 -8.62 -1.01 -9.05
C TYR A 49 -9.26 0.33 -8.69
N GLY A 50 -9.39 0.64 -7.41
CA GLY A 50 -9.94 1.90 -6.95
C GLY A 50 -9.68 2.14 -5.46
N THR A 51 -10.34 3.15 -4.91
CA THR A 51 -10.10 3.65 -3.55
C THR A 51 -10.40 2.62 -2.45
N GLY A 52 -11.32 1.67 -2.69
CA GLY A 52 -11.58 0.57 -1.76
C GLY A 52 -10.37 -0.38 -1.62
N HIS A 53 -9.64 -0.60 -2.69
CA HIS A 53 -8.41 -1.40 -2.67
C HIS A 53 -7.26 -0.64 -2.00
N GLU A 54 -7.16 0.66 -2.26
CA GLU A 54 -6.27 1.54 -1.50
C GLU A 54 -6.56 1.50 0.00
N LEU A 55 -7.84 1.59 0.40
CA LEU A 55 -8.26 1.47 1.80
C LEU A 55 -7.87 0.12 2.41
N ALA A 56 -7.98 -0.97 1.66
CA ALA A 56 -7.52 -2.29 2.14
C ALA A 56 -6.02 -2.30 2.43
N PHE A 57 -5.20 -1.61 1.62
CA PHE A 57 -3.77 -1.44 1.92
C PHE A 57 -3.53 -0.64 3.21
N PHE A 58 -4.32 0.41 3.43
CA PHE A 58 -4.26 1.17 4.68
C PHE A 58 -4.65 0.34 5.90
N MET A 59 -5.72 -0.46 5.79
CA MET A 59 -6.13 -1.37 6.85
C MET A 59 -5.03 -2.40 7.14
N PHE A 60 -4.33 -2.89 6.13
CA PHE A 60 -3.14 -3.73 6.29
C PHE A 60 -2.06 -3.04 7.14
N LEU A 61 -1.72 -1.77 6.83
CA LEU A 61 -0.76 -0.99 7.63
C LEU A 61 -1.27 -0.75 9.07
N CYS A 62 -2.55 -0.43 9.24
CA CYS A 62 -3.16 -0.26 10.55
C CYS A 62 -3.10 -1.55 11.38
N CYS A 63 -3.28 -2.72 10.77
CA CYS A 63 -3.12 -4.00 11.45
C CYS A 63 -1.67 -4.18 11.94
N LEU A 64 -0.66 -3.81 11.14
CA LEU A 64 0.74 -3.88 11.53
C LEU A 64 1.09 -2.96 12.71
N PHE A 65 0.53 -1.75 12.76
CA PHE A 65 0.65 -0.88 13.94
C PHE A 65 -0.07 -1.45 15.16
N LYS A 66 -1.28 -1.98 14.98
CA LYS A 66 -2.08 -2.52 16.09
C LYS A 66 -1.45 -3.73 16.76
N ILE A 67 -0.78 -4.59 15.99
CA ILE A 67 -0.03 -5.72 16.55
C ILE A 67 1.32 -5.29 17.13
N GLY A 68 1.74 -4.03 16.93
CA GLY A 68 3.03 -3.53 17.38
C GLY A 68 4.22 -4.03 16.54
N ALA A 69 3.95 -4.49 15.30
CA ALA A 69 5.00 -4.80 14.33
C ALA A 69 5.60 -3.53 13.72
N LEU A 70 4.81 -2.45 13.64
CA LEU A 70 5.25 -1.09 13.39
C LEU A 70 5.04 -0.26 14.65
N THR A 71 6.02 0.57 15.01
CA THR A 71 6.00 1.37 16.23
C THR A 71 5.70 2.85 15.95
N PRO A 72 5.25 3.65 16.94
CA PRO A 72 5.00 5.08 16.76
C PRO A 72 6.23 5.89 16.32
N LEU A 73 7.45 5.40 16.58
CA LEU A 73 8.69 5.98 16.06
C LEU A 73 8.79 5.88 14.52
N ASP A 74 7.96 5.04 13.93
CA ASP A 74 7.83 4.84 12.47
C ASP A 74 6.81 5.80 11.86
N GLN A 75 6.05 6.54 12.66
CA GLN A 75 5.01 7.47 12.18
C GLN A 75 5.59 8.75 11.57
N GLU A 76 6.75 9.20 12.03
CA GLU A 76 7.28 10.52 11.64
C GLU A 76 7.89 10.51 10.23
N ALA A 77 8.25 9.35 9.70
CA ALA A 77 8.72 9.26 8.33
C ALA A 77 7.59 9.39 7.30
N VAL A 78 6.31 9.12 7.66
CA VAL A 78 5.12 9.14 6.77
C VAL A 78 5.02 10.41 5.91
N LEU A 79 5.64 11.50 6.35
CA LEU A 79 5.33 12.87 5.93
C LEU A 79 6.27 13.48 4.87
N THR A 80 7.50 12.96 4.66
CA THR A 80 8.57 13.81 4.10
C THR A 80 9.20 13.36 2.77
N ASN A 81 9.19 12.07 2.42
CA ASN A 81 10.09 11.58 1.35
C ASN A 81 9.49 11.42 -0.05
N VAL A 82 8.28 11.91 -0.33
CA VAL A 82 7.67 11.80 -1.68
C VAL A 82 8.26 12.81 -2.69
N PHE A 83 9.05 13.81 -2.27
CA PHE A 83 9.54 14.88 -3.17
C PHE A 83 11.06 15.12 -3.27
N ASN A 84 11.91 14.47 -2.47
CA ASN A 84 13.37 14.65 -2.60
C ASN A 84 13.99 13.65 -3.59
N ARG A 85 13.70 13.87 -4.87
CA ARG A 85 14.54 13.37 -5.96
C ARG A 85 15.46 14.50 -6.43
N SER A 86 16.44 14.86 -5.60
CA SER A 86 17.63 15.57 -6.07
C SER A 86 18.82 15.21 -5.20
N GLU A 87 19.78 14.54 -5.84
CA GLU A 87 21.20 14.41 -5.49
C GLU A 87 21.65 15.08 -4.18
N PHE A 88 21.86 14.30 -3.13
CA PHE A 88 23.06 14.44 -2.29
C PHE A 88 23.18 13.27 -1.32
N GLY A 89 24.36 12.65 -1.28
CA GLY A 89 24.70 11.70 -0.26
C GLY A 89 24.75 12.38 1.10
N LEU A 90 23.86 11.98 2.00
CA LEU A 90 24.08 12.13 3.43
C LEU A 90 23.39 10.98 4.14
N ARG A 91 24.19 10.17 4.83
CA ARG A 91 23.74 9.20 5.83
C ARG A 91 22.89 9.94 6.86
N VAL A 92 21.58 9.73 6.84
CA VAL A 92 20.74 10.01 8.01
C VAL A 92 20.44 8.66 8.65
N MET A 93 21.18 8.38 9.72
CA MET A 93 21.00 7.23 10.59
C MET A 93 19.85 7.54 11.56
N GLU A 94 18.98 6.55 11.77
CA GLU A 94 18.06 6.37 12.92
C GLU A 94 16.75 7.18 12.99
N PHE A 95 15.97 7.24 11.92
CA PHE A 95 14.51 7.33 12.02
C PHE A 95 13.87 6.29 11.09
N SER A 96 12.78 5.65 11.51
CA SER A 96 12.15 4.57 10.75
C SER A 96 11.53 5.11 9.45
N GLU A 97 12.27 5.06 8.36
CA GLU A 97 11.81 5.38 7.00
C GLU A 97 10.87 4.31 6.40
N ASP A 98 10.65 3.22 7.12
CA ASP A 98 10.12 1.98 6.57
C ASP A 98 8.71 2.15 6.00
N ILE A 99 7.85 2.91 6.66
CA ILE A 99 6.46 3.05 6.21
C ILE A 99 6.28 3.91 4.96
N VAL A 100 7.10 4.96 4.75
CA VAL A 100 7.02 5.74 3.50
C VAL A 100 7.58 4.99 2.34
N VAL A 101 8.66 4.25 2.56
CA VAL A 101 9.15 3.36 1.53
C VAL A 101 8.05 2.36 1.17
N ILE A 102 7.37 1.76 2.16
CA ILE A 102 6.26 0.83 1.90
C ILE A 102 5.11 1.50 1.12
N ALA A 103 4.64 2.68 1.52
CA ALA A 103 3.56 3.38 0.84
C ALA A 103 3.96 3.83 -0.58
N THR A 104 5.15 4.38 -0.76
CA THR A 104 5.66 4.82 -2.07
C THR A 104 5.84 3.63 -3.01
N ARG A 105 6.42 2.52 -2.52
CA ARG A 105 6.55 1.27 -3.27
C ARG A 105 5.21 0.67 -3.64
N TYR A 106 4.22 0.76 -2.76
CA TYR A 106 2.86 0.35 -3.07
C TYR A 106 2.27 1.18 -4.22
N LEU A 107 2.39 2.51 -4.18
CA LEU A 107 1.87 3.38 -5.25
C LEU A 107 2.59 3.12 -6.58
N GLU A 108 3.92 2.96 -6.58
CA GLU A 108 4.70 2.58 -7.76
C GLU A 108 4.25 1.24 -8.34
N LEU A 109 4.06 0.23 -7.49
CA LEU A 109 3.59 -1.09 -7.90
C LEU A 109 2.18 -1.01 -8.49
N VAL A 110 1.24 -0.36 -7.82
CA VAL A 110 -0.15 -0.22 -8.29
C VAL A 110 -0.19 0.52 -9.63
N ARG A 111 0.55 1.61 -9.81
CA ARG A 111 0.65 2.31 -11.10
C ARG A 111 1.19 1.42 -12.20
N THR A 112 2.21 0.60 -11.88
CA THR A 112 2.77 -0.37 -12.81
C THR A 112 1.74 -1.43 -13.19
N LEU A 113 0.96 -1.93 -12.24
CA LEU A 113 -0.11 -2.91 -12.48
C LEU A 113 -1.24 -2.32 -13.33
N GLN A 114 -1.66 -1.08 -13.05
CA GLN A 114 -2.69 -0.37 -13.81
C GLN A 114 -2.29 -0.21 -15.27
N LEU A 115 -1.06 0.23 -15.53
CA LEU A 115 -0.55 0.41 -16.90
C LEU A 115 -0.31 -0.93 -17.62
N THR A 116 0.26 -1.91 -16.93
CA THR A 116 0.61 -3.21 -17.51
C THR A 116 -0.63 -4.05 -17.84
N TYR A 117 -1.63 -4.04 -16.96
CA TYR A 117 -2.83 -4.86 -17.09
C TYR A 117 -4.06 -4.09 -17.59
N ARG A 118 -3.91 -2.80 -17.91
CA ARG A 118 -4.98 -1.90 -18.35
C ARG A 118 -6.22 -2.03 -17.45
N MET A 119 -6.00 -1.85 -16.15
CA MET A 119 -7.08 -1.98 -15.17
C MET A 119 -8.11 -0.88 -15.34
N GLU A 120 -9.36 -1.21 -15.15
CA GLU A 120 -10.44 -0.22 -15.12
C GLU A 120 -10.50 0.47 -13.76
N PRO A 121 -10.98 1.72 -13.68
CA PRO A 121 -11.28 2.36 -12.41
C PRO A 121 -12.50 1.68 -11.79
N ALA A 122 -12.35 1.22 -10.54
CA ALA A 122 -13.40 0.56 -9.80
C ALA A 122 -14.47 1.56 -9.37
N SER A 123 -15.46 1.81 -10.24
CA SER A 123 -16.66 2.64 -9.98
C SER A 123 -16.35 4.03 -9.42
N SER A 124 -16.17 5.01 -10.31
CA SER A 124 -16.19 6.42 -9.93
C SER A 124 -17.59 6.81 -9.43
N HIS A 125 -17.68 7.45 -8.27
CA HIS A 125 -18.89 8.16 -7.87
C HIS A 125 -19.04 9.39 -8.80
N GLY A 126 -19.57 9.19 -10.01
CA GLY A 126 -19.97 10.23 -10.96
C GLY A 126 -18.88 11.24 -11.40
N VAL A 127 -19.30 12.21 -12.20
CA VAL A 127 -18.53 13.32 -12.81
C VAL A 127 -17.85 14.25 -11.77
N TRP A 128 -17.99 13.95 -10.47
CA TRP A 128 -17.54 14.80 -9.35
C TRP A 128 -16.60 14.07 -8.38
N SER A 129 -16.16 12.84 -8.68
CA SER A 129 -15.07 12.22 -7.93
C SER A 129 -13.76 12.94 -8.23
N LEU A 130 -13.08 13.46 -7.21
CA LEU A 130 -11.85 14.23 -7.35
C LEU A 130 -10.69 13.42 -7.98
N VAL A 131 -10.74 12.07 -7.92
CA VAL A 131 -9.71 11.16 -8.46
C VAL A 131 -10.27 9.76 -8.75
N ASP A 132 -9.91 9.17 -9.89
CA ASP A 132 -10.43 7.87 -10.35
C ASP A 132 -9.84 6.64 -9.63
N TYR A 133 -8.72 6.80 -8.91
CA TYR A 133 -7.96 5.65 -8.38
C TYR A 133 -7.43 5.80 -6.96
N GLN A 134 -7.01 7.00 -6.54
CA GLN A 134 -6.30 7.21 -5.26
C GLN A 134 -6.79 8.48 -4.57
N PHE A 135 -7.23 8.37 -3.33
CA PHE A 135 -7.80 9.49 -2.56
C PHE A 135 -6.83 9.98 -1.49
N ILE A 136 -6.02 9.08 -0.93
CA ILE A 136 -5.18 9.38 0.24
C ILE A 136 -3.98 10.30 -0.07
N PRO A 137 -3.31 10.23 -1.25
CA PRO A 137 -2.29 11.20 -1.61
C PRO A 137 -2.79 12.66 -1.58
N PHE A 138 -4.08 12.89 -1.80
CA PHE A 138 -4.68 14.23 -1.79
C PHE A 138 -4.94 14.74 -0.38
N ILE A 139 -5.44 13.88 0.53
CA ILE A 139 -5.59 14.26 1.95
C ILE A 139 -4.23 14.62 2.52
N TRP A 140 -3.23 13.79 2.28
CA TRP A 140 -1.89 14.02 2.81
C TRP A 140 -1.17 15.21 2.16
N GLY A 141 -1.27 15.38 0.84
CA GLY A 141 -0.76 16.56 0.15
C GLY A 141 -1.42 17.86 0.63
N SER A 142 -2.71 17.83 1.00
CA SER A 142 -3.39 18.99 1.57
C SER A 142 -2.93 19.31 2.99
N SER A 143 -2.63 18.29 3.81
CA SER A 143 -2.10 18.50 5.17
C SER A 143 -0.66 19.00 5.22
N GLN A 144 0.11 18.84 4.12
CA GLN A 144 1.46 19.41 3.99
C GLN A 144 1.47 20.92 3.70
N LEU A 145 0.32 21.48 3.29
CA LEU A 145 0.17 22.89 2.94
C LEU A 145 -0.41 23.74 4.09
N ILE A 146 -0.64 23.14 5.26
CA ILE A 146 -1.02 23.81 6.51
C ILE A 146 0.25 24.05 7.33
#